data_AF-A0A5M5EW21-F1
#
_entry.id   AF-A0A5M5EW21-F1
#
_cell.length_a   1.000
_cell.length_b   1.000
_cell.length_c   1.000
_cell.angle_alpha   90.00
_cell.angle_beta   90.00
_cell.angle_gamma   90.00
#
_symmetry.space_group_name_H-M   'P 1'
#
loop_
_entity.id
_entity.type
_entity.pdbx_description
1 polymer ?
#
loop_
_entity_poly.entity_id
_entity_poly.type
_entity_poly.pdbx_seq_one_letter_code
_entity_poly.pdbx_strand_id
1 'polypeptide(L)'
;MNTSLALVAAKALPALSGSSLTYNPEKNVFLTLGYTSAAGNTYYKAIRFSNRLAVYYHIGEGYAHTFLNGITLFAWNGQKANIIAQKFWGGCNWRCFNERTAKEESIVMLKDFLAGQAKAMGSIIADSQLLAFSRNMIEETQQKLLQ
;
A
#
# COMPACT_ATOMS: atom_id res chain seq x y z
N MET A 1 28.84 -20.09 7.34
CA MET A 1 28.39 -18.83 6.70
C MET A 1 29.61 -17.94 6.48
N ASN A 2 29.79 -17.38 5.28
CA ASN A 2 30.91 -16.49 4.96
C ASN A 2 30.74 -15.15 5.69
N THR A 3 31.61 -14.88 6.67
CA THR A 3 31.54 -13.72 7.57
C THR A 3 31.62 -12.39 6.84
N SER A 4 32.37 -12.31 5.74
CA SER A 4 32.47 -11.10 4.90
C SER A 4 31.17 -10.80 4.15
N LEU A 5 30.47 -11.83 3.65
CA LEU A 5 29.18 -11.67 2.97
C LEU A 5 28.10 -11.17 3.94
N ALA A 6 28.07 -11.69 5.17
CA ALA A 6 27.16 -11.22 6.21
C ALA A 6 27.40 -9.74 6.55
N LEU A 7 28.66 -9.31 6.57
CA LEU A 7 29.06 -7.93 6.88
C LEU A 7 28.73 -6.97 5.74
N VAL A 8 28.90 -7.40 4.48
CA VAL A 8 28.44 -6.66 3.30
C VAL A 8 26.92 -6.55 3.30
N ALA A 9 26.21 -7.65 3.56
CA ALA A 9 24.74 -7.65 3.65
C ALA A 9 24.26 -6.70 4.76
N ALA A 10 24.84 -6.74 5.96
CA ALA A 10 24.46 -5.85 7.05
C ALA A 10 24.75 -4.37 6.77
N LYS A 11 25.73 -4.04 5.92
CA LYS A 11 26.06 -2.65 5.55
C LYS A 11 25.28 -2.14 4.34
N ALA A 12 25.06 -2.98 3.33
CA ALA A 12 24.37 -2.63 2.08
C ALA A 12 22.84 -2.77 2.21
N LEU A 13 22.41 -3.74 3.01
CA LEU A 13 21.04 -3.99 3.42
C LEU A 13 20.98 -3.84 4.95
N PRO A 14 21.35 -2.67 5.52
CA PRO A 14 21.15 -2.50 6.95
C PRO A 14 19.68 -2.81 7.20
N ALA A 15 19.40 -3.70 8.17
CA ALA A 15 18.11 -3.66 8.79
C ALA A 15 18.00 -2.23 9.34
N LEU A 16 17.36 -1.36 8.57
CA LEU A 16 17.25 0.08 8.83
C LEU A 16 16.48 0.20 10.13
N SER A 17 17.20 0.13 11.25
CA SER A 17 16.73 0.19 12.64
C SER A 17 15.48 -0.63 12.93
N GLY A 18 15.63 -1.84 13.49
CA GLY A 18 14.73 -2.41 14.52
C GLY A 18 13.21 -2.25 14.37
N SER A 19 12.67 -2.11 13.16
CA SER A 19 11.25 -1.86 12.93
C SER A 19 10.64 -3.14 12.39
N SER A 20 10.06 -3.92 13.30
CA SER A 20 9.41 -5.20 13.00
C SER A 20 8.29 -4.97 11.99
N LEU A 21 8.45 -5.48 10.78
CA LEU A 21 7.32 -5.73 9.89
C LEU A 21 6.57 -6.94 10.45
N THR A 22 5.37 -6.71 10.97
CA THR A 22 4.53 -7.80 11.47
C THR A 22 3.62 -8.26 10.35
N TYR A 23 3.72 -9.53 9.97
CA TYR A 23 2.78 -10.13 9.02
C TYR A 23 1.52 -10.60 9.75
N ASN A 24 0.35 -10.14 9.32
CA ASN A 24 -0.94 -10.68 9.74
C ASN A 24 -1.42 -11.70 8.69
N PRO A 25 -1.37 -13.02 8.99
CA PRO A 25 -1.72 -14.07 8.05
C PRO A 25 -3.23 -14.20 7.80
N GLU A 26 -4.07 -13.72 8.72
CA GLU A 26 -5.53 -13.74 8.54
C GLU A 26 -5.94 -12.74 7.47
N LYS A 27 -5.35 -11.55 7.54
CA LYS A 27 -5.67 -10.42 6.67
C LYS A 27 -4.77 -10.32 5.44
N ASN A 28 -3.72 -11.14 5.33
CA ASN A 28 -2.68 -11.05 4.30
C ASN A 28 -2.13 -9.62 4.15
N VAL A 29 -1.61 -9.07 5.25
CA VAL A 29 -1.15 -7.69 5.30
C VAL A 29 0.08 -7.58 6.19
N PHE A 30 1.03 -6.77 5.76
CA PHE A 30 2.20 -6.40 6.53
C PHE A 30 1.95 -5.09 7.26
N LEU A 31 2.24 -5.03 8.56
CA LEU A 31 2.13 -3.81 9.35
C LEU A 31 3.52 -3.29 9.65
N THR A 32 3.75 -2.00 9.40
CA THR A 32 4.99 -1.36 9.87
C THR A 32 4.91 -1.13 11.36
N LEU A 33 6.07 -0.96 12.00
CA LEU A 33 6.12 -0.43 13.36
C LEU A 33 5.37 0.92 13.42
N GLY A 34 4.56 1.09 14.45
CA GLY A 34 3.82 2.31 14.69
C GLY A 34 4.62 3.35 15.47
N TYR A 35 4.35 4.63 15.22
CA TYR A 35 4.81 5.74 16.04
C TYR A 35 3.64 6.39 16.75
N THR A 36 3.73 6.57 18.07
CA THR A 36 2.72 7.26 18.87
C THR A 36 3.13 8.72 19.08
N SER A 37 2.24 9.63 18.67
CA SER A 37 2.41 11.07 18.84
C SER A 37 2.22 11.50 20.32
N ALA A 38 2.66 12.72 20.64
CA ALA A 38 2.45 13.31 21.97
C ALA A 38 0.96 13.44 22.35
N ALA A 39 0.06 13.48 21.36
CA ALA A 39 -1.39 13.50 21.55
C ALA A 39 -2.00 12.09 21.78
N GLY A 40 -1.19 11.04 21.87
CA GLY A 40 -1.62 9.66 22.12
C GLY A 40 -2.11 8.89 20.90
N ASN A 41 -2.08 9.48 19.70
CA ASN A 41 -2.47 8.77 18.47
C ASN A 41 -1.29 7.95 17.92
N THR A 42 -1.52 6.71 17.54
CA THR A 42 -0.53 5.79 16.94
C THR A 42 -0.68 5.72 15.44
N TYR A 43 0.41 5.82 14.69
CA TYR A 43 0.40 5.82 13.23
C TYR A 43 1.28 4.72 12.67
N TYR A 44 0.75 3.95 11.73
CA TYR A 44 1.46 2.86 11.06
C TYR A 44 0.95 2.69 9.62
N LYS A 45 1.64 1.85 8.84
CA LYS A 45 1.21 1.51 7.48
C LYS A 45 0.78 0.06 7.43
N ALA A 46 -0.37 -0.18 6.82
CA ALA A 46 -0.79 -1.50 6.40
C ALA A 46 -0.45 -1.69 4.91
N ILE A 47 0.36 -2.68 4.62
CA ILE A 47 0.96 -2.91 3.31
C ILE A 47 0.42 -4.22 2.73
N ARG A 48 -0.22 -4.11 1.58
CA ARG A 48 -0.66 -5.23 0.74
C ARG A 48 0.15 -5.25 -0.55
N PHE A 49 0.43 -6.43 -1.09
CA PHE A 49 1.22 -6.59 -2.30
C PHE A 49 0.67 -7.72 -3.16
N SER A 50 0.84 -7.58 -4.48
CA SER A 50 0.72 -8.64 -5.47
C SER A 50 2.00 -8.68 -6.29
N ASN A 51 2.02 -9.49 -7.35
CA ASN A 51 3.14 -9.55 -8.28
C ASN A 51 3.40 -8.23 -9.05
N ARG A 52 2.43 -7.30 -9.06
CA ARG A 52 2.46 -6.11 -9.93
C ARG A 52 2.26 -4.80 -9.19
N LEU A 53 1.64 -4.81 -8.02
CA LEU A 53 1.38 -3.61 -7.24
C LEU A 53 1.54 -3.79 -5.74
N ALA A 54 1.77 -2.68 -5.05
CA ALA A 54 1.60 -2.61 -3.60
C ALA A 54 0.67 -1.47 -3.23
N VAL A 55 -0.11 -1.68 -2.16
CA VAL A 55 -1.03 -0.70 -1.60
C VAL A 55 -0.60 -0.43 -0.17
N TYR A 56 -0.32 0.83 0.12
CA TYR A 56 -0.04 1.30 1.48
C TYR A 56 -1.26 2.06 1.98
N TYR A 57 -1.87 1.56 3.04
CA TYR A 57 -2.85 2.30 3.83
C TYR A 57 -2.12 2.99 4.98
N HIS A 58 -2.19 4.32 5.02
CA HIS A 58 -1.66 5.11 6.14
C HIS A 58 -2.73 5.15 7.23
N ILE A 59 -2.51 4.38 8.29
CA ILE A 59 -3.47 4.19 9.37
C ILE A 59 -3.08 5.07 10.55
N GLY A 60 -4.06 5.80 11.10
CA GLY A 60 -3.97 6.41 12.42
C GLY A 60 -4.91 5.69 13.38
N GLU A 61 -4.50 5.50 14.61
CA GLU A 61 -5.31 4.92 15.67
C GLU A 61 -5.32 5.92 16.81
N GLY A 62 -6.47 6.58 17.00
CA GLY A 62 -6.69 7.47 18.12
C GLY A 62 -7.59 6.83 19.16
N TYR A 63 -7.88 7.60 20.21
CA TYR A 63 -8.65 7.12 21.36
C TYR A 63 -10.03 6.52 20.98
N ALA A 64 -10.79 7.18 20.09
CA ALA A 64 -12.16 6.78 19.74
C ALA A 64 -12.27 6.08 18.38
N HIS A 65 -11.34 6.34 17.46
CA HIS A 65 -11.47 5.95 16.06
C HIS A 65 -10.13 5.53 15.47
N THR A 66 -10.20 4.57 14.54
CA THR A 66 -9.15 4.29 13.56
C THR A 66 -9.42 5.13 12.31
N PHE A 67 -8.38 5.77 11.80
CA PHE A 67 -8.41 6.72 10.70
C PHE A 67 -7.68 6.17 9.47
N LEU A 68 -8.23 6.45 8.29
CA LEU A 68 -7.51 6.30 7.03
C LEU A 68 -6.92 7.66 6.65
N ASN A 69 -5.64 7.87 6.93
CA ASN A 69 -4.95 9.13 6.62
C ASN A 69 -4.47 9.20 5.17
N GLY A 70 -4.40 8.07 4.48
CA GLY A 70 -4.03 8.06 3.08
C GLY A 70 -3.92 6.68 2.46
N ILE A 71 -3.85 6.67 1.13
CA ILE A 71 -3.52 5.52 0.29
C ILE A 71 -2.34 5.92 -0.60
N THR A 72 -1.37 5.02 -0.74
CA THR A 72 -0.32 5.13 -1.76
C THR A 72 -0.28 3.83 -2.55
N LEU A 73 -0.41 3.94 -3.87
CA LEU A 73 -0.26 2.84 -4.80
C LEU A 73 1.15 2.86 -5.40
N PHE A 74 1.77 1.68 -5.41
CA PHE A 74 3.05 1.44 -6.07
C PHE A 74 2.87 0.41 -7.17
N ALA A 75 3.63 0.56 -8.26
CA ALA A 75 3.81 -0.47 -9.27
C ALA A 75 5.29 -0.67 -9.57
N TRP A 76 5.66 -1.86 -10.03
CA TRP A 76 7.03 -2.15 -10.45
C TRP A 76 7.18 -1.91 -11.95
N ASN A 77 8.22 -1.16 -12.32
CA ASN A 77 8.61 -1.00 -13.72
C ASN A 77 9.66 -2.04 -14.18
N GLY A 78 9.80 -3.14 -13.44
CA GLY A 78 10.82 -4.18 -13.67
C GLY A 78 12.19 -3.89 -13.03
N GLN A 79 12.43 -2.68 -12.52
CA GLN A 79 13.69 -2.34 -11.83
C GLN A 79 13.45 -1.84 -10.40
N LYS A 80 12.44 -0.98 -10.20
CA LYS A 80 12.11 -0.41 -8.90
C LYS A 80 10.61 -0.24 -8.73
N ALA A 81 10.18 -0.15 -7.48
CA ALA A 81 8.83 0.30 -7.14
C ALA A 81 8.71 1.81 -7.41
N ASN A 82 7.68 2.22 -8.13
CA ASN A 82 7.33 3.62 -8.37
C ASN A 82 5.96 3.91 -7.77
N ILE A 83 5.80 5.10 -7.19
CA ILE A 83 4.49 5.60 -6.78
C ILE A 83 3.69 5.93 -8.05
N ILE A 84 2.50 5.35 -8.18
CA ILE A 84 1.59 5.58 -9.31
C ILE A 84 0.36 6.42 -8.93
N ALA A 85 -0.02 6.44 -7.64
CA ALA A 85 -1.09 7.29 -7.14
C ALA A 85 -0.97 7.52 -5.63
N GLN A 86 -1.39 8.70 -5.17
CA GLN A 86 -1.48 9.05 -3.76
C GLN A 86 -2.75 9.83 -3.46
N LYS A 87 -3.37 9.53 -2.33
CA LYS A 87 -4.53 10.26 -1.81
C LYS A 87 -4.41 10.34 -0.30
N PHE A 88 -4.57 11.53 0.28
CA PHE A 88 -4.44 11.76 1.71
C PHE A 88 -5.69 12.44 2.27
N TRP A 89 -5.98 12.16 3.53
CA TRP A 89 -7.09 12.72 4.31
C TRP A 89 -6.56 13.23 5.64
N GLY A 90 -7.14 14.32 6.13
CA GLY A 90 -6.73 14.96 7.37
C GLY A 90 -7.57 16.20 7.70
N GLY A 91 -7.39 16.75 8.90
CA GLY A 91 -8.14 17.90 9.38
C GLY A 91 -9.65 17.67 9.33
N CYS A 92 -10.40 18.62 8.76
CA CYS A 92 -11.86 18.53 8.63
C CYS A 92 -12.36 17.46 7.64
N ASN A 93 -11.48 16.90 6.80
CA ASN A 93 -11.80 15.83 5.85
C ASN A 93 -11.23 14.47 6.30
N TRP A 94 -11.17 14.25 7.62
CA TRP A 94 -10.74 12.97 8.18
C TRP A 94 -11.71 11.85 7.77
N ARG A 95 -11.20 10.62 7.72
CA ARG A 95 -11.98 9.43 7.35
C ARG A 95 -11.78 8.34 8.38
N CYS A 96 -12.86 7.76 8.88
CA CYS A 96 -12.78 6.47 9.58
C CYS A 96 -12.18 5.43 8.63
N PHE A 97 -11.27 4.62 9.15
CA PHE A 97 -10.78 3.48 8.41
C PHE A 97 -11.90 2.44 8.25
N ASN A 98 -12.14 2.05 7.00
CA ASN A 98 -12.98 0.92 6.65
C ASN A 98 -12.29 0.16 5.51
N GLU A 99 -12.06 -1.13 5.70
CA GLU A 99 -11.30 -1.97 4.76
C GLU A 99 -11.95 -2.01 3.37
N ARG A 100 -13.29 -2.09 3.30
CA ARG A 100 -14.04 -2.08 2.03
C ARG A 100 -13.89 -0.74 1.31
N THR A 101 -14.11 0.37 2.00
CA THR A 101 -13.96 1.70 1.40
C THR A 101 -12.53 1.96 0.96
N ALA A 102 -11.53 1.58 1.76
CA ALA A 102 -10.13 1.72 1.40
C ALA A 102 -9.78 0.89 0.15
N LYS A 103 -10.34 -0.31 0.02
CA LYS A 103 -10.24 -1.12 -1.20
C LYS A 103 -10.87 -0.42 -2.41
N GLU A 104 -12.12 0.03 -2.28
CA GLU A 104 -12.85 0.71 -3.36
C GLU A 104 -12.11 1.97 -3.84
N GLU A 105 -11.59 2.79 -2.92
CA GLU A 105 -10.75 3.95 -3.24
C GLU A 105 -9.47 3.54 -3.98
N SER A 106 -8.81 2.44 -3.57
CA SER A 106 -7.62 1.92 -4.25
C SER A 106 -7.93 1.49 -5.69
N ILE A 107 -9.11 0.91 -5.93
CA ILE A 107 -9.56 0.49 -7.26
C ILE A 107 -9.74 1.70 -8.17
N VAL A 108 -10.40 2.75 -7.68
CA VAL A 108 -10.60 3.99 -8.43
C VAL A 108 -9.26 4.65 -8.75
N MET A 109 -8.35 4.74 -7.77
CA MET A 109 -7.02 5.30 -7.97
C MET A 109 -6.22 4.55 -9.06
N LEU A 110 -6.28 3.21 -9.07
CA LEU A 110 -5.61 2.42 -10.11
C LEU A 110 -6.29 2.59 -11.47
N LYS A 111 -7.62 2.66 -11.52
CA LYS A 111 -8.39 2.91 -12.74
C LYS A 111 -7.98 4.23 -13.39
N ASP A 112 -7.93 5.29 -12.60
CA ASP A 112 -7.59 6.64 -13.09
C ASP A 112 -6.15 6.70 -13.59
N PHE A 113 -5.22 6.02 -12.90
CA PHE A 113 -3.84 5.87 -13.39
C PHE A 113 -3.80 5.16 -14.75
N LEU A 114 -4.47 4.01 -14.89
CA LEU A 114 -4.48 3.24 -16.13
C LEU A 114 -5.19 4.01 -17.27
N ALA A 115 -6.23 4.77 -16.98
CA ALA A 115 -6.88 5.65 -17.94
C ALA A 115 -5.90 6.71 -18.47
N GLY A 116 -5.10 7.31 -17.57
CA GLY A 116 -4.03 8.24 -17.94
C GLY A 116 -2.98 7.61 -18.84
N GLN A 117 -2.54 6.39 -18.51
CA GLN A 117 -1.59 5.63 -19.33
C GLN A 117 -2.15 5.27 -20.70
N ALA A 118 -3.40 4.80 -20.78
CA ALA A 118 -4.06 4.47 -22.04
C ALA A 118 -4.16 5.69 -22.96
N LYS A 119 -4.54 6.85 -22.40
CA LYS A 119 -4.58 8.12 -23.12
C LYS A 119 -3.20 8.53 -23.64
N ALA A 120 -2.15 8.41 -22.83
CA ALA A 120 -0.79 8.71 -23.24
C ALA A 120 -0.28 7.81 -24.39
N MET A 121 -0.79 6.57 -24.45
CA MET A 121 -0.50 5.61 -25.52
C MET A 121 -1.42 5.73 -26.74
N GLY A 122 -2.34 6.69 -26.77
CA GLY A 122 -3.33 6.85 -27.85
C GLY A 122 -4.34 5.70 -27.94
N SER A 123 -4.48 4.91 -26.87
CA SER A 123 -5.39 3.77 -26.81
C SER A 123 -6.73 4.16 -26.20
N ILE A 124 -7.83 3.74 -26.82
CA ILE A 124 -9.18 3.92 -26.28
C ILE A 124 -9.61 2.63 -25.61
N ILE A 125 -9.73 2.66 -24.27
CA ILE A 125 -10.19 1.53 -23.46
C ILE A 125 -11.48 1.95 -22.76
N ALA A 126 -12.50 1.09 -22.76
CA ALA A 126 -13.76 1.40 -22.08
C ALA A 126 -13.56 1.51 -20.56
N ASP A 127 -14.24 2.48 -19.93
CA ASP A 127 -14.12 2.73 -18.49
C ASP A 127 -14.50 1.48 -17.67
N SER A 128 -15.49 0.71 -18.13
CA SER A 128 -15.89 -0.55 -17.50
C SER A 128 -14.79 -1.61 -17.52
N GLN A 129 -13.99 -1.68 -18.59
CA GLN A 129 -12.86 -2.59 -18.70
C GLN A 129 -11.72 -2.16 -17.77
N LEU A 130 -11.41 -0.85 -17.72
CA LEU A 130 -10.42 -0.31 -16.79
C LEU A 130 -10.83 -0.57 -15.34
N LEU A 131 -12.11 -0.37 -15.00
CA LEU A 131 -12.64 -0.61 -13.67
C LEU A 131 -12.58 -2.08 -13.28
N ALA A 132 -13.02 -2.98 -14.16
CA ALA A 132 -12.98 -4.43 -13.92
C ALA A 132 -11.54 -4.92 -13.75
N PHE A 133 -10.62 -4.47 -14.61
CA PHE A 133 -9.22 -4.83 -14.53
C PHE A 133 -8.57 -4.31 -13.24
N SER A 134 -8.82 -3.05 -12.89
CA SER A 134 -8.32 -2.44 -11.65
C SER A 134 -8.83 -3.15 -10.40
N ARG A 135 -10.11 -3.56 -10.41
CA ARG A 135 -10.71 -4.35 -9.33
C ARG A 135 -9.95 -5.65 -9.12
N ASN A 136 -9.75 -6.44 -10.18
CA ASN A 136 -9.05 -7.71 -10.10
C ASN A 136 -7.62 -7.52 -9.54
N MET A 137 -6.88 -6.52 -10.04
CA MET A 137 -5.52 -6.24 -9.58
C MET A 137 -5.46 -5.87 -8.09
N ILE A 138 -6.36 -5.01 -7.60
CA ILE A 138 -6.41 -4.68 -6.17
C ILE A 138 -6.79 -5.90 -5.34
N GLU A 139 -7.71 -6.73 -5.82
CA GLU A 139 -8.15 -7.94 -5.11
C GLU A 139 -7.03 -8.99 -5.01
N GLU A 140 -6.17 -9.11 -6.01
CA GLU A 140 -4.96 -9.95 -5.94
C GLU A 140 -4.04 -9.56 -4.77
N THR A 141 -4.01 -8.29 -4.35
CA THR A 141 -3.22 -7.87 -3.17
C THR A 141 -3.81 -8.34 -1.84
N GLN A 142 -5.07 -8.77 -1.85
CA GLN A 142 -5.79 -9.26 -0.66
C GLN A 142 -5.80 -10.78 -0.58
N GLN A 143 -5.65 -11.46 -1.72
CA GLN A 143 -5.63 -12.91 -1.78
C GLN A 143 -4.38 -13.47 -1.09
N LYS A 144 -4.57 -14.49 -0.25
CA LYS A 144 -3.45 -15.25 0.29
C LYS A 144 -2.76 -15.95 -0.88
N LEU A 145 -1.47 -15.68 -1.06
CA LEU A 145 -0.63 -16.54 -1.87
C LEU A 145 -0.53 -17.86 -1.07
N LEU A 146 -1.37 -18.84 -1.43
CA LEU A 146 -1.33 -20.17 -0.84
C LEU A 146 0.11 -20.70 -0.94
N GLN A 147 0.69 -21.05 0.21
CA GLN A 147 1.89 -21.89 0.30
C GLN A 147 1.48 -23.35 0.13
#